data_AF-A0A1P8X410-F1
#
_entry.id   AF-A0A1P8X410-F1
#
_cell.length_a   1.000
_cell.length_b   1.000
_cell.length_c   1.000
_cell.angle_alpha   90.00
_cell.angle_beta   90.00
_cell.angle_gamma   90.00
#
_symmetry.space_group_name_H-M   'P 1'
#
loop_
_entity.id
_entity.type
_entity.pdbx_description
1 polymer ?
#
loop_
_entity_poly.entity_id
_entity_poly.type
_entity_poly.pdbx_seq_one_letter_code
_entity_poly.pdbx_strand_id
1 'polypeptide(L)'
;MLPFLEEIGIEVDWIGDQKEQLLDGLAIVGGRILIDPDTPVWPGDLLHEAGHIAAVPAEDRATLGPLEADATDEMVAIAWSYAASLPCDLPLRQLFHDGGYRGDSAKLRTSFATGHYIGAPMLGVYGMTADLRTALAEGKPAFPSLSRWLR
;
A
#
# COMPACT_ATOMS: atom_id res chain seq x y z
N MET A 1 0.31 7.71 10.41
CA MET A 1 0.59 6.46 9.68
C MET A 1 0.46 5.22 10.55
N LEU A 2 1.33 4.97 11.54
CA LEU A 2 1.19 3.76 12.39
C LEU A 2 -0.19 3.62 13.07
N PRO A 3 -0.77 4.69 13.67
CA PRO A 3 -2.13 4.59 14.23
C PRO A 3 -3.20 4.27 13.17
N PHE A 4 -3.02 4.74 11.93
CA PHE A 4 -3.92 4.44 10.83
C PHE A 4 -3.81 2.96 10.43
N LEU A 5 -2.60 2.41 10.32
CA LEU A 5 -2.39 0.99 10.02
C LEU A 5 -2.97 0.09 11.10
N GLU A 6 -2.77 0.44 12.38
CA GLU A 6 -3.38 -0.24 13.51
C GLU A 6 -4.92 -0.19 13.47
N GLU A 7 -5.49 0.98 13.20
CA GLU A 7 -6.96 1.18 13.09
C GLU A 7 -7.58 0.28 12.02
N ILE A 8 -6.90 0.11 10.88
CA ILE A 8 -7.40 -0.74 9.79
C ILE A 8 -7.05 -2.22 9.97
N GLY A 9 -6.28 -2.59 11.00
CA GLY A 9 -5.93 -3.98 11.30
C GLY A 9 -4.69 -4.52 10.56
N ILE A 10 -3.76 -3.66 10.16
CA ILE A 10 -2.42 -4.05 9.67
C ILE A 10 -1.41 -3.84 10.78
N GLU A 11 -0.90 -4.95 11.33
CA GLU A 11 0.08 -4.93 12.41
C GLU A 11 1.47 -4.57 11.87
N VAL A 12 2.18 -3.73 12.61
CA VAL A 12 3.55 -3.33 12.36
C VAL A 12 4.36 -3.60 13.62
N ASP A 13 5.42 -4.38 13.51
CA ASP A 13 6.29 -4.75 14.63
C ASP A 13 7.78 -4.63 14.23
N TRP A 14 8.66 -4.78 15.20
CA TRP A 14 10.11 -4.81 14.96
C TRP A 14 10.55 -6.18 14.52
N ILE A 15 11.47 -6.22 13.56
CA ILE A 15 12.15 -7.47 13.25
C ILE A 15 13.00 -7.83 14.47
N GLY A 16 12.67 -8.95 15.11
CA GLY A 16 13.49 -9.50 16.19
C GLY A 16 14.81 -10.03 15.63
N ASP A 17 15.21 -11.23 16.04
CA ASP A 17 16.46 -11.83 15.56
C ASP A 17 16.39 -12.34 14.10
N GLN A 18 15.24 -12.25 13.43
CA GLN A 18 15.00 -12.83 12.09
C GLN A 18 15.29 -11.85 10.96
N LYS A 19 16.56 -11.62 10.57
CA LYS A 19 16.90 -10.62 9.54
C LYS A 19 16.85 -11.10 8.07
N GLU A 20 16.55 -12.37 7.81
CA GLU A 20 16.90 -13.03 6.53
C GLU A 20 16.01 -12.67 5.32
N GLN A 21 14.98 -11.82 5.46
CA GLN A 21 14.00 -11.55 4.39
C GLN A 21 13.64 -10.05 4.23
N LEU A 22 14.54 -9.16 4.66
CA LEU A 22 14.33 -7.73 4.56
C LEU A 22 14.52 -7.22 3.13
N LEU A 23 13.58 -6.42 2.66
CA LEU A 23 13.68 -5.55 1.50
C LEU A 23 13.73 -4.10 2.01
N ASP A 24 14.90 -3.46 1.89
CA ASP A 24 15.13 -2.07 2.33
C ASP A 24 14.67 -1.77 3.77
N GLY A 25 14.86 -2.74 4.69
CA GLY A 25 14.51 -2.60 6.10
C GLY A 25 13.06 -2.97 6.45
N LEU A 26 12.28 -3.47 5.49
CA LEU A 26 10.92 -3.96 5.68
C LEU A 26 10.79 -5.44 5.30
N ALA A 27 9.90 -6.17 5.97
CA ALA A 27 9.50 -7.51 5.56
C ALA A 27 8.02 -7.74 5.87
N ILE A 28 7.36 -8.60 5.08
CA ILE A 28 6.01 -9.07 5.38
C ILE A 28 6.08 -10.51 5.87
N VAL A 29 5.59 -10.76 7.07
CA VAL A 29 5.60 -12.08 7.72
C VAL A 29 4.30 -12.31 8.48
N GLY A 30 3.56 -13.36 8.10
CA GLY A 30 2.28 -13.71 8.69
C GLY A 30 1.22 -12.61 8.56
N GLY A 31 1.23 -11.86 7.47
CA GLY A 31 0.29 -10.74 7.24
C GLY A 31 0.60 -9.47 8.05
N ARG A 32 1.82 -9.33 8.54
CA ARG A 32 2.29 -8.19 9.36
C ARG A 32 3.56 -7.61 8.77
N ILE A 33 3.80 -6.34 9.01
CA ILE A 33 5.02 -5.68 8.56
C ILE A 33 6.04 -5.71 9.70
N LEU A 34 7.25 -6.17 9.40
CA LEU A 34 8.40 -6.12 10.31
C LEU A 34 9.36 -5.03 9.85
N ILE A 35 9.79 -4.18 10.79
CA ILE A 35 10.75 -3.09 10.55
C ILE A 35 12.10 -3.44 11.17
N ASP A 36 13.17 -3.34 10.39
CA ASP A 36 14.55 -3.39 10.89
C ASP A 36 14.92 -2.07 11.58
N PRO A 37 15.18 -2.05 12.90
CA PRO A 37 15.53 -0.83 13.60
C PRO A 37 16.88 -0.24 13.15
N ASP A 38 17.73 -1.04 12.50
CA ASP A 38 19.06 -0.64 12.05
C ASP A 38 19.06 -0.06 10.63
N THR A 39 17.94 -0.16 9.90
CA THR A 39 17.83 0.27 8.50
C THR A 39 16.84 1.44 8.37
N PRO A 40 17.23 2.59 7.80
CA PRO A 40 16.30 3.68 7.56
C PRO A 40 15.19 3.28 6.57
N VAL A 41 13.94 3.41 7.00
CA VAL A 41 12.76 3.11 6.18
C VAL A 41 12.06 4.41 5.76
N TRP A 42 11.65 4.51 4.50
CA TRP A 42 10.81 5.60 4.05
C TRP A 42 9.33 5.33 4.39
N PRO A 43 8.58 6.36 4.84
CA PRO A 43 7.15 6.20 5.11
C PRO A 43 6.33 5.69 3.92
N GLY A 44 6.74 6.04 2.69
CA GLY A 44 6.11 5.57 1.46
C GLY A 44 6.24 4.07 1.26
N ASP A 45 7.41 3.51 1.55
CA ASP A 45 7.68 2.08 1.45
C ASP A 45 6.83 1.31 2.46
N LEU A 46 6.67 1.83 3.69
CA LEU A 46 5.78 1.22 4.68
C LEU A 46 4.32 1.12 4.19
N LEU A 47 3.79 2.18 3.58
CA LEU A 47 2.43 2.15 3.03
C LEU A 47 2.32 1.24 1.80
N HIS A 48 3.39 1.09 1.02
CA HIS A 48 3.44 0.17 -0.11
C HIS A 48 3.35 -1.28 0.36
N GLU A 49 4.15 -1.68 1.35
CA GLU A 49 4.07 -3.01 1.97
C GLU A 49 2.68 -3.27 2.59
N ALA A 50 2.12 -2.27 3.30
CA ALA A 50 0.75 -2.36 3.80
C ALA A 50 -0.28 -2.58 2.67
N GLY A 51 -0.05 -2.00 1.50
CA GLY A 51 -0.87 -2.20 0.30
C GLY A 51 -0.88 -3.65 -0.17
N HIS A 52 0.25 -4.36 -0.11
CA HIS A 52 0.29 -5.79 -0.42
C HIS A 52 -0.56 -6.60 0.56
N ILE A 53 -0.48 -6.31 1.86
CA ILE A 53 -1.31 -6.99 2.88
C ILE A 53 -2.80 -6.70 2.67
N ALA A 54 -3.14 -5.45 2.35
CA ALA A 54 -4.52 -5.00 2.17
C ALA A 54 -5.24 -5.62 0.96
N ALA A 55 -4.49 -5.91 -0.10
CA ALA A 55 -5.01 -6.48 -1.34
C ALA A 55 -5.31 -7.99 -1.28
N VAL A 56 -4.83 -8.67 -0.23
CA VAL A 56 -4.98 -10.11 -0.03
C VAL A 56 -6.31 -10.42 0.68
N PRO A 57 -7.06 -11.45 0.24
CA PRO A 57 -8.26 -11.93 0.94
C PRO A 57 -8.00 -12.19 2.41
N ALA A 58 -9.01 -11.97 3.25
CA ALA A 58 -8.88 -12.11 4.70
C ALA A 58 -8.41 -13.52 5.13
N GLU A 59 -8.85 -14.57 4.43
CA GLU A 59 -8.49 -15.97 4.69
C GLU A 59 -7.00 -16.27 4.46
N ASP A 60 -6.34 -15.55 3.55
CA ASP A 60 -4.97 -15.81 3.14
C ASP A 60 -3.97 -14.91 3.88
N ARG A 61 -4.44 -13.75 4.37
CA ARG A 61 -3.60 -12.69 4.94
C ARG A 61 -2.65 -13.17 6.04
N ALA A 62 -3.13 -14.01 6.96
CA ALA A 62 -2.33 -14.50 8.09
C ALA A 62 -1.17 -15.43 7.66
N THR A 63 -1.18 -15.92 6.42
CA THR A 63 -0.14 -16.78 5.85
C THR A 63 0.83 -16.01 4.94
N LEU A 64 0.59 -14.71 4.75
CA LEU A 64 1.36 -13.90 3.81
C LEU A 64 2.80 -13.68 4.29
N GLY A 65 3.76 -13.90 3.41
CA GLY A 65 5.17 -13.58 3.59
C GLY A 65 6.09 -14.57 2.89
N PRO A 66 7.39 -14.27 2.78
CA PRO A 66 7.87 -13.15 1.97
C PRO A 66 7.17 -13.11 0.59
N LEU A 67 6.97 -11.92 0.05
CA LEU A 67 6.17 -11.73 -1.16
C LEU A 67 7.01 -11.88 -2.43
N GLU A 68 6.56 -12.74 -3.33
CA GLU A 68 6.89 -12.67 -4.76
C GLU A 68 5.71 -12.00 -5.48
N ALA A 69 5.62 -10.67 -5.38
CA ALA A 69 4.56 -9.90 -5.98
C ALA A 69 4.68 -9.89 -7.52
N ASP A 70 3.57 -10.11 -8.21
CA ASP A 70 3.52 -9.91 -9.65
C ASP A 70 3.27 -8.42 -10.01
N ALA A 71 3.33 -8.09 -11.29
CA ALA A 71 3.14 -6.71 -11.73
C ALA A 71 1.76 -6.12 -11.37
N THR A 72 0.73 -6.96 -11.23
CA THR A 72 -0.60 -6.55 -10.79
C THR A 72 -0.61 -6.21 -9.31
N ASP A 73 -0.02 -7.08 -8.49
CA ASP A 73 0.10 -6.88 -7.03
C ASP A 73 0.84 -5.57 -6.73
N GLU A 74 1.94 -5.31 -7.43
CA GLU A 74 2.70 -4.07 -7.37
C GLU A 74 1.85 -2.84 -7.69
N MET A 75 1.10 -2.87 -8.80
CA MET A 75 0.22 -1.77 -9.18
C MET A 75 -0.86 -1.52 -8.14
N VAL A 76 -1.45 -2.59 -7.58
CA VAL A 76 -2.46 -2.47 -6.53
C VAL A 76 -1.86 -1.85 -5.27
N ALA A 77 -0.70 -2.30 -4.82
CA ALA A 77 0.00 -1.76 -3.66
C ALA A 77 0.33 -0.27 -3.84
N ILE A 78 0.77 0.14 -5.04
CA ILE A 78 0.99 1.56 -5.38
C ILE A 78 -0.30 2.39 -5.32
N ALA A 79 -1.40 1.87 -5.85
CA ALA A 79 -2.70 2.56 -5.81
C ALA A 79 -3.19 2.72 -4.37
N TRP A 80 -3.10 1.63 -3.59
CA TRP A 80 -3.55 1.60 -2.21
C TRP A 80 -2.71 2.54 -1.33
N SER A 81 -1.39 2.53 -1.50
CA SER A 81 -0.48 3.39 -0.73
C SER A 81 -0.74 4.87 -0.99
N TYR A 82 -1.11 5.25 -2.22
CA TYR A 82 -1.56 6.61 -2.52
C TYR A 82 -2.86 6.96 -1.79
N ALA A 83 -3.87 6.09 -1.83
CA ALA A 83 -5.12 6.33 -1.10
C ALA A 83 -4.88 6.47 0.41
N ALA A 84 -4.02 5.61 0.98
CA ALA A 84 -3.64 5.63 2.40
C ALA A 84 -2.76 6.82 2.79
N SER A 85 -2.00 7.40 1.85
CA SER A 85 -1.17 8.58 2.09
C SER A 85 -2.01 9.81 2.45
N LEU A 86 -3.23 9.91 1.93
CA LEU A 86 -4.12 11.07 2.09
C LEU A 86 -4.57 11.26 3.56
N PRO A 87 -5.21 10.27 4.23
CA PRO A 87 -5.54 10.40 5.65
C PRO A 87 -4.29 10.43 6.56
N CYS A 88 -3.15 9.94 6.08
CA CYS A 88 -1.88 10.03 6.79
C CYS A 88 -1.16 11.38 6.64
N ASP A 89 -1.69 12.31 5.84
CA ASP A 89 -1.05 13.58 5.46
C ASP A 89 0.40 13.40 4.96
N LEU A 90 0.65 12.31 4.22
CA LEU A 90 1.98 11.99 3.69
C LEU A 90 2.16 12.66 2.31
N PRO A 91 3.13 13.56 2.14
CA PRO A 91 3.35 14.22 0.86
C PRO A 91 3.72 13.22 -0.24
N LEU A 92 3.23 13.47 -1.47
CA LEU A 92 3.46 12.61 -2.63
C LEU A 92 4.96 12.37 -2.94
N ARG A 93 5.84 13.31 -2.59
CA ARG A 93 7.30 13.16 -2.70
C ARG A 93 7.92 12.23 -1.67
N GLN A 94 7.27 12.03 -0.53
CA GLN A 94 7.71 11.06 0.49
C GLN A 94 7.09 9.68 0.24
N LEU A 95 5.84 9.64 -0.27
CA LEU A 95 5.23 8.40 -0.74
C LEU A 95 6.06 7.78 -1.88
N PHE A 96 6.29 8.55 -2.93
CA PHE A 96 7.13 8.16 -4.05
C PHE A 96 8.47 8.87 -3.94
N HIS A 97 9.32 8.43 -3.01
CA HIS A 97 10.65 9.03 -2.77
C HIS A 97 11.63 8.73 -3.91
N ASP A 98 12.67 9.56 -4.07
CA ASP A 98 13.55 9.52 -5.24
C ASP A 98 14.36 8.21 -5.38
N GLY A 99 14.53 7.44 -4.29
CA GLY A 99 15.21 6.14 -4.30
C GLY A 99 14.28 4.95 -4.57
N GLY A 100 12.95 5.15 -4.54
CA GLY A 100 11.97 4.07 -4.62
C GLY A 100 11.65 3.62 -6.05
N TYR A 101 10.80 2.60 -6.14
CA TYR A 101 10.15 2.16 -7.40
C TYR A 101 11.10 1.94 -8.57
N ARG A 102 12.30 1.40 -8.31
CA ARG A 102 13.34 1.13 -9.32
C ARG A 102 13.65 2.34 -10.22
N GLY A 103 13.54 3.55 -9.67
CA GLY A 103 13.81 4.82 -10.36
C GLY A 103 12.60 5.46 -11.04
N ASP A 104 11.41 4.86 -10.98
CA ASP A 104 10.20 5.40 -11.62
C ASP A 104 9.38 6.37 -10.75
N SER A 105 9.85 6.71 -9.54
CA SER A 105 9.16 7.60 -8.61
C SER A 105 8.73 8.93 -9.24
N ALA A 106 9.57 9.57 -10.07
CA ALA A 106 9.22 10.82 -10.73
C ALA A 106 8.02 10.67 -11.69
N LYS A 107 7.91 9.53 -12.38
CA LYS A 107 6.78 9.21 -13.26
C LYS A 107 5.53 8.95 -12.44
N LEU A 108 5.63 8.17 -11.35
CA LEU A 108 4.51 7.92 -10.45
C LEU A 108 3.95 9.21 -9.85
N ARG A 109 4.81 10.10 -9.35
CA ARG A 109 4.38 11.43 -8.85
C ARG A 109 3.62 12.22 -9.91
N THR A 110 4.12 12.24 -11.15
CA THR A 110 3.47 12.96 -12.25
C THR A 110 2.12 12.32 -12.59
N SER A 111 2.07 10.99 -12.68
CA SER A 111 0.87 10.21 -13.00
C SER A 111 -0.23 10.49 -11.97
N PHE A 112 0.07 10.30 -10.69
CA PHE A 112 -0.91 10.47 -9.61
C PHE A 112 -1.31 11.93 -9.41
N ALA A 113 -0.38 12.89 -9.53
CA ALA A 113 -0.72 14.32 -9.46
C ALA A 113 -1.62 14.79 -10.61
N THR A 114 -1.65 14.07 -11.73
CA THR A 114 -2.47 14.40 -12.91
C THR A 114 -3.71 13.51 -13.05
N GLY A 115 -4.04 12.70 -12.03
CA GLY A 115 -5.24 11.86 -12.02
C GLY A 115 -5.12 10.52 -12.75
N HIS A 116 -3.90 10.12 -13.13
CA HIS A 116 -3.62 8.82 -13.73
C HIS A 116 -3.17 7.83 -12.66
N TYR A 117 -4.09 7.01 -12.19
CA TYR A 117 -3.88 6.11 -11.05
C TYR A 117 -3.72 4.66 -11.53
N ILE A 118 -2.48 4.20 -11.69
CA ILE A 118 -2.23 2.77 -11.96
C ILE A 118 -2.74 1.94 -10.79
N GLY A 119 -3.23 0.73 -11.07
CA GLY A 119 -3.78 -0.19 -10.06
C GLY A 119 -5.15 0.17 -9.48
N ALA A 120 -5.62 1.42 -9.59
CA ALA A 120 -6.93 1.83 -9.07
C ALA A 120 -8.12 1.01 -9.60
N PRO A 121 -8.19 0.60 -10.89
CA PRO A 121 -9.25 -0.26 -11.37
C PRO A 121 -9.32 -1.62 -10.64
N MET A 122 -8.18 -2.18 -10.24
CA MET A 122 -8.13 -3.45 -9.51
C MET A 122 -8.66 -3.32 -8.08
N LEU A 123 -8.41 -2.19 -7.41
CA LEU A 123 -9.07 -1.87 -6.13
C LEU A 123 -10.60 -1.82 -6.28
N GLY A 124 -11.09 -1.37 -7.44
CA GLY A 124 -12.50 -1.44 -7.80
C GLY A 124 -13.02 -2.87 -7.95
N VAL A 125 -12.27 -3.73 -8.63
CA VAL A 125 -12.57 -5.18 -8.74
C VAL A 125 -12.62 -5.84 -7.36
N TYR A 126 -11.75 -5.44 -6.43
CA TYR A 126 -11.76 -5.92 -5.05
C TYR A 126 -12.86 -5.29 -4.19
N GLY A 127 -13.70 -4.41 -4.75
CA GLY A 127 -14.81 -3.77 -4.04
C GLY A 127 -14.34 -2.79 -2.96
N MET A 128 -13.17 -2.18 -3.14
CA MET A 128 -12.59 -1.22 -2.19
C MET A 128 -12.89 0.23 -2.57
N THR A 129 -13.24 0.49 -3.83
CA THR A 129 -13.64 1.81 -4.35
C THR A 129 -14.56 1.63 -5.55
N ALA A 130 -15.30 2.66 -5.94
CA ALA A 130 -16.12 2.63 -7.15
C ALA A 130 -15.39 3.28 -8.34
N ASP A 131 -15.81 2.90 -9.55
CA ASP A 131 -15.43 3.63 -10.76
C ASP A 131 -16.05 5.03 -10.71
N LEU A 132 -15.30 6.06 -11.15
CA LEU A 132 -15.76 7.44 -11.11
C LEU A 132 -17.10 7.65 -11.83
N ARG A 133 -17.37 6.88 -12.89
CA ARG A 133 -18.62 6.96 -13.68
C ARG A 133 -19.80 6.32 -12.98
N THR A 134 -19.58 5.34 -12.10
CA THR A 134 -20.64 4.60 -11.39
C THR A 134 -20.81 5.00 -9.93
N ALA A 135 -19.78 5.61 -9.33
CA ALA A 135 -19.72 5.98 -7.91
C ALA A 135 -20.97 6.71 -7.39
N LEU A 136 -21.47 7.69 -8.14
CA LEU A 136 -22.68 8.43 -7.76
C LEU A 136 -23.93 7.55 -7.70
N ALA A 137 -24.10 6.66 -8.70
CA ALA A 137 -25.24 5.76 -8.76
C ALA A 137 -25.16 4.66 -7.68
N GLU A 138 -23.95 4.25 -7.32
CA GLU A 138 -23.70 3.24 -6.29
C GLU A 138 -23.69 3.81 -4.86
N GLY A 139 -23.66 5.13 -4.69
CA GLY A 139 -23.52 5.78 -3.39
C GLY A 139 -22.18 5.48 -2.71
N LYS A 140 -21.13 5.23 -3.48
CA LYS A 140 -19.79 4.86 -3.00
C LYS A 140 -18.76 5.91 -3.38
N PRO A 141 -17.67 6.06 -2.59
CA PRO A 141 -16.55 6.90 -3.00
C PRO A 141 -15.86 6.35 -4.25
N ALA A 142 -15.38 7.25 -5.11
CA ALA A 142 -14.47 6.93 -6.20
C ALA A 142 -13.01 7.13 -5.75
N PHE A 143 -12.08 6.43 -6.40
CA PHE A 143 -10.66 6.56 -6.13
C PHE A 143 -10.22 8.04 -6.28
N PRO A 144 -9.40 8.59 -5.36
CA PRO A 144 -8.56 7.91 -4.35
C PRO A 144 -9.24 7.58 -3.02
N SER A 145 -10.53 7.82 -2.85
CA SER A 145 -11.23 7.43 -1.64
C SER A 145 -11.63 5.95 -1.69
N LEU A 146 -11.30 5.20 -0.63
CA LEU A 146 -11.70 3.80 -0.47
C LEU A 146 -12.90 3.70 0.48
N SER A 147 -13.88 2.85 0.15
CA SER A 147 -14.99 2.50 1.04
C SER A 147 -14.58 1.51 2.14
N ARG A 148 -13.48 0.77 1.93
CA ARG A 148 -12.85 -0.12 2.89
C ARG A 148 -11.36 -0.27 2.58
N TRP A 149 -10.55 -0.46 3.61
CA TRP A 149 -9.09 -0.52 3.49
C TRP A 149 -8.54 -1.92 3.25
N LEU A 150 -9.29 -2.97 3.58
CA LEU A 150 -8.89 -4.37 3.41
C LEU A 150 -9.85 -5.09 2.45
N ARG A 151 -9.30 -5.98 1.62
CA ARG A 151 -10.06 -6.89 0.76
C ARG A 151 -10.85 -7.92 1.55
#